data_AF-A0A4E0QVQ5-F1
#
_entry.id   AF-A0A4E0QVQ5-F1
#
_cell.length_a   1.000
_cell.length_b   1.000
_cell.length_c   1.000
_cell.angle_alpha   90.00
_cell.angle_beta   90.00
_cell.angle_gamma   90.00
#
_symmetry.space_group_name_H-M   'P 1'
#
loop_
_entity.id
_entity.type
_entity.pdbx_description
1 polymer ?
#
loop_
_entity_poly.entity_id
_entity_poly.type
_entity_poly.pdbx_seq_one_letter_code
_entity_poly.pdbx_strand_id
1 'polypeptide(L)'
;DITSAYNVAEDIYLEPEFNDLCGFLKSEIRAVVTQIVEECKLSPQKGEDALALMQAFYDGYSFSEQENELIYNPTLVLYFIKRFQRQCQFPRQMLDNNLAIDRRKLSYLSGLPNGESIISQALNETPPLNLKRLAKSEGVDEMLNAAKGKTFIISLLYYLGILSFNGKTEFGKLRFKIPNLVARQLYVEQLFELFLPQESERSQAQLLAEDFYQTGDLQPLCDFMEQRYFRVFDNRDYTSANELVIKTAFLTVLFDDVFYVMDSEFPLERRYADLTMIMRPDQRKYPLYDFILEFKYLKLSEVGLNGAEVREKSIEELMALSAVEDKLAESEKQLLDYQTRLESKYGDSLLRLQLISVVAVGFERVVWQKVYLNHDLNIE
;
A
#
# COMPACT_ATOMS: atom_id res chain seq x y z
N ASP A 1 -27.43 -24.21 27.95
CA ASP A 1 -28.24 -23.68 26.85
C ASP A 1 -28.65 -22.26 27.19
N ILE A 2 -27.81 -21.27 26.83
CA ILE A 2 -28.17 -19.85 26.87
C ILE A 2 -28.63 -19.52 25.45
N THR A 3 -29.80 -20.03 25.09
CA THR A 3 -30.54 -19.57 23.92
C THR A 3 -31.16 -18.22 24.28
N SER A 4 -30.32 -17.20 24.38
CA SER A 4 -30.82 -15.83 24.48
C SER A 4 -31.57 -15.52 23.19
N ALA A 5 -32.73 -14.86 23.31
CA ALA A 5 -33.62 -14.49 22.21
C ALA A 5 -32.96 -13.66 21.09
N TYR A 6 -31.70 -13.24 21.26
CA TYR A 6 -30.89 -12.56 20.25
C TYR A 6 -30.46 -13.45 19.07
N ASN A 7 -30.53 -14.78 19.19
CA ASN A 7 -30.21 -15.68 18.06
C ASN A 7 -31.30 -15.71 16.96
N VAL A 8 -32.37 -14.93 17.11
CA VAL A 8 -33.45 -14.73 16.11
C VAL A 8 -33.46 -13.28 15.60
N ALA A 9 -32.44 -12.47 15.95
CA ALA A 9 -32.33 -11.11 15.44
C ALA A 9 -32.02 -11.12 13.94
N GLU A 10 -32.64 -10.19 13.22
CA GLU A 10 -32.37 -9.95 11.81
C GLU A 10 -30.97 -9.32 11.64
N ASP A 11 -30.15 -9.91 10.75
CA ASP A 11 -28.83 -9.39 10.42
C ASP A 11 -28.96 -8.14 9.53
N ILE A 12 -28.84 -6.95 10.13
CA ILE A 12 -29.01 -5.66 9.43
C ILE A 12 -27.69 -5.02 8.95
N TYR A 13 -26.54 -5.64 9.21
CA TYR A 13 -25.22 -5.00 9.04
C TYR A 13 -24.82 -4.72 7.58
N LEU A 14 -25.53 -5.28 6.60
CA LEU A 14 -25.32 -5.02 5.17
C LEU A 14 -26.27 -3.96 4.60
N GLU A 15 -27.29 -3.56 5.36
CA GLU A 15 -28.27 -2.58 4.90
C GLU A 15 -27.64 -1.19 4.79
N PRO A 16 -27.87 -0.47 3.68
CA PRO A 16 -27.19 0.80 3.39
C PRO A 16 -27.45 1.89 4.42
N GLU A 17 -28.65 1.95 5.00
CA GLU A 17 -29.02 2.92 6.04
C GLU A 17 -28.25 2.76 7.36
N PHE A 18 -27.55 1.64 7.55
CA PHE A 18 -26.73 1.38 8.73
C PHE A 18 -25.23 1.43 8.45
N ASN A 19 -24.82 1.80 7.23
CA ASN A 19 -23.39 1.86 6.87
C ASN A 19 -22.62 2.83 7.77
N ASP A 20 -23.19 3.98 8.10
CA ASP A 20 -22.55 5.01 8.93
C ASP A 20 -22.48 4.66 10.42
N LEU A 21 -23.20 3.64 10.91
CA LEU A 21 -23.07 3.17 12.30
C LEU A 21 -21.65 2.68 12.64
N CYS A 22 -20.89 2.27 11.62
CA CYS A 22 -19.55 1.70 11.77
C CYS A 22 -18.43 2.75 11.69
N GLY A 23 -18.72 4.04 11.51
CA GLY A 23 -17.68 5.04 11.31
C GLY A 23 -18.14 6.49 11.39
N PHE A 24 -17.29 7.40 10.92
CA PHE A 24 -17.60 8.83 10.82
C PHE A 24 -17.65 9.28 9.37
N LEU A 25 -18.51 10.25 9.09
CA LEU A 25 -18.57 10.94 7.81
C LEU A 25 -17.53 12.06 7.74
N LYS A 26 -17.14 12.43 6.52
CA LYS A 26 -16.16 13.51 6.27
C LYS A 26 -16.62 14.85 6.85
N SER A 27 -17.92 15.12 6.84
CA SER A 27 -18.53 16.35 7.38
C SER A 27 -18.39 16.46 8.90
N GLU A 28 -18.58 15.35 9.63
CA GLU A 28 -18.43 15.28 11.08
C GLU A 28 -16.97 15.55 11.49
N ILE A 29 -16.03 14.91 10.79
CA ILE A 29 -14.59 15.10 11.04
C ILE A 29 -14.19 16.55 10.76
N ARG A 30 -14.65 17.13 9.64
CA ARG A 30 -14.37 18.52 9.29
C ARG A 30 -14.83 19.51 10.35
N ALA A 31 -16.00 19.29 10.93
CA ALA A 31 -16.52 20.14 12.00
C ALA A 31 -15.59 20.16 13.22
N VAL A 32 -15.11 18.97 13.65
CA VAL A 32 -14.19 18.85 14.80
C VAL A 32 -12.80 19.42 14.50
N VAL A 33 -12.26 19.16 13.30
CA VAL A 33 -10.95 19.72 12.88
C VAL A 33 -10.98 21.25 12.87
N THR A 34 -12.07 21.85 12.39
CA THR A 34 -12.23 23.31 12.36
C THR A 34 -12.15 23.89 13.76
N GLN A 35 -12.84 23.28 14.74
CA GLN A 35 -12.78 23.71 16.14
C GLN A 35 -11.36 23.61 16.71
N ILE A 36 -10.64 22.52 16.43
CA ILE A 36 -9.26 22.35 16.92
C ILE A 36 -8.33 23.41 16.31
N VAL A 37 -8.46 23.71 15.02
CA VAL A 37 -7.66 24.74 14.35
C VAL A 37 -7.87 26.11 15.00
N GLU A 38 -9.10 26.46 15.33
CA GLU A 38 -9.45 27.70 16.04
C GLU A 38 -8.88 27.72 17.46
N GLU A 39 -9.10 26.65 18.25
CA GLU A 39 -8.61 26.53 19.63
C GLU A 39 -7.08 26.60 19.72
N CYS A 40 -6.39 25.90 18.81
CA CYS A 40 -4.93 25.88 18.73
C CYS A 40 -4.34 27.10 18.01
N LYS A 41 -5.17 27.99 17.44
CA LYS A 41 -4.75 29.16 16.64
C LYS A 41 -3.83 28.79 15.48
N LEU A 42 -4.16 27.70 14.78
CA LEU A 42 -3.41 27.21 13.63
C LEU A 42 -3.90 27.85 12.34
N SER A 43 -3.12 27.74 11.26
CA SER A 43 -3.55 28.19 9.94
C SER A 43 -4.67 27.29 9.39
N PRO A 44 -5.56 27.80 8.51
CA PRO A 44 -6.55 26.99 7.82
C PRO A 44 -5.93 25.82 7.03
N GLN A 45 -4.75 26.04 6.45
CA GLN A 45 -3.99 25.00 5.75
C GLN A 45 -3.70 23.79 6.64
N LYS A 46 -3.42 24.00 7.93
CA LYS A 46 -3.17 22.90 8.87
C LYS A 46 -4.42 22.04 9.08
N GLY A 47 -5.60 22.62 8.98
CA GLY A 47 -6.87 21.89 8.98
C GLY A 47 -7.07 21.04 7.73
N GLU A 48 -6.80 21.61 6.56
CA GLU A 48 -6.87 20.86 5.30
C GLU A 48 -5.83 19.73 5.24
N ASP A 49 -4.61 19.95 5.73
CA ASP A 49 -3.59 18.91 5.85
C ASP A 49 -4.05 17.77 6.77
N ALA A 50 -4.70 18.09 7.90
CA ALA A 50 -5.25 17.10 8.83
C ALA A 50 -6.34 16.26 8.16
N LEU A 51 -7.24 16.90 7.41
CA LEU A 51 -8.32 16.23 6.70
C LEU A 51 -7.79 15.35 5.57
N ALA A 52 -6.80 15.83 4.80
CA ALA A 52 -6.17 15.07 3.74
C ALA A 52 -5.45 13.83 4.29
N LEU A 53 -4.72 13.96 5.41
CA LEU A 53 -4.09 12.83 6.08
C LEU A 53 -5.12 11.83 6.62
N MET A 54 -6.15 12.29 7.35
CA MET A 54 -7.18 11.37 7.84
C MET A 54 -7.93 10.69 6.69
N GLN A 55 -8.11 11.37 5.55
CA GLN A 55 -8.71 10.77 4.37
C GLN A 55 -7.83 9.64 3.82
N ALA A 56 -6.53 9.89 3.63
CA ALA A 56 -5.62 8.87 3.11
C ALA A 56 -5.46 7.66 4.07
N PHE A 57 -5.37 7.93 5.37
CA PHE A 57 -5.03 6.91 6.35
C PHE A 57 -6.23 6.19 6.95
N TYR A 58 -7.41 6.81 7.05
CA TYR A 58 -8.53 6.29 7.85
C TYR A 58 -9.88 6.16 7.11
N ASP A 59 -10.05 6.76 5.93
CA ASP A 59 -11.27 6.67 5.11
C ASP A 59 -11.35 5.32 4.35
N GLY A 60 -12.38 5.12 3.53
CA GLY A 60 -12.41 4.06 2.53
C GLY A 60 -13.23 2.83 2.90
N TYR A 61 -13.91 2.86 4.04
CA TYR A 61 -14.77 1.77 4.49
C TYR A 61 -16.17 1.86 3.87
N SER A 62 -16.67 0.71 3.43
CA SER A 62 -18.06 0.46 3.07
C SER A 62 -18.41 -0.95 3.51
N PHE A 63 -19.48 -1.06 4.30
CA PHE A 63 -19.97 -2.32 4.83
C PHE A 63 -21.30 -2.73 4.21
N SER A 64 -21.86 -1.93 3.30
CA SER A 64 -23.05 -2.29 2.54
C SER A 64 -22.70 -2.81 1.14
N GLU A 65 -23.56 -3.68 0.60
CA GLU A 65 -23.46 -4.11 -0.80
C GLU A 65 -23.83 -3.02 -1.81
N GLN A 66 -24.52 -1.98 -1.36
CA GLN A 66 -24.92 -0.83 -2.17
C GLN A 66 -23.86 0.28 -2.08
N GLU A 67 -23.82 1.13 -3.11
CA GLU A 67 -22.94 2.29 -3.12
C GLU A 67 -23.42 3.30 -2.08
N ASN A 68 -22.53 3.66 -1.15
CA ASN A 68 -22.77 4.58 -0.06
C ASN A 68 -21.57 5.52 0.10
N GLU A 69 -21.76 6.61 0.84
CA GLU A 69 -20.64 7.43 1.29
C GLU A 69 -19.65 6.55 2.10
N LEU A 70 -18.36 6.68 1.79
CA LEU A 70 -17.32 5.97 2.51
C LEU A 70 -17.17 6.60 3.90
N ILE A 71 -16.89 5.73 4.87
CA ILE A 71 -16.78 6.12 6.27
C ILE A 71 -15.35 5.94 6.76
N TYR A 72 -15.01 6.72 7.78
CA TYR A 72 -13.71 6.71 8.40
C TYR A 72 -13.70 5.76 9.60
N ASN A 73 -12.58 5.07 9.84
CA ASN A 73 -12.39 4.27 11.04
C ASN A 73 -12.46 5.15 12.30
N PRO A 74 -13.45 4.93 13.19
CA PRO A 74 -13.69 5.85 14.30
C PRO A 74 -12.57 5.80 15.35
N THR A 75 -11.95 4.64 15.56
CA THR A 75 -10.84 4.49 16.51
C THR A 75 -9.64 5.32 16.07
N LEU A 76 -9.27 5.23 14.79
CA LEU A 76 -8.12 5.94 14.24
C LEU A 76 -8.36 7.45 14.12
N VAL A 77 -9.58 7.86 13.76
CA VAL A 77 -9.99 9.28 13.77
C VAL A 77 -9.88 9.85 15.18
N LEU A 78 -10.44 9.18 16.19
CA LEU A 78 -10.38 9.64 17.58
C LEU A 78 -8.94 9.68 18.09
N TYR A 79 -8.10 8.70 17.73
CA TYR A 79 -6.67 8.69 18.05
C TYR A 79 -5.97 9.95 17.50
N PHE A 80 -6.18 10.27 16.22
CA PHE A 80 -5.59 11.44 15.58
C PHE A 80 -6.10 12.74 16.20
N ILE A 81 -7.42 12.91 16.29
CA ILE A 81 -8.08 14.12 16.79
C ILE A 81 -7.66 14.39 18.24
N LYS A 82 -7.63 13.37 19.11
CA LYS A 82 -7.20 13.50 20.51
C LYS A 82 -5.76 14.00 20.62
N ARG A 83 -4.87 13.56 19.74
CA ARG A 83 -3.48 14.04 19.72
C ARG A 83 -3.41 15.46 19.15
N PHE A 84 -4.13 15.71 18.07
CA PHE A 84 -4.15 17.00 17.40
C PHE A 84 -4.67 18.10 18.33
N GLN A 85 -5.78 17.87 19.03
CA GLN A 85 -6.32 18.81 20.01
C GLN A 85 -5.35 19.07 21.17
N ARG A 86 -4.72 18.03 21.72
CA ARG A 86 -3.88 18.16 22.92
C ARG A 86 -2.52 18.78 22.65
N GLN A 87 -1.95 18.54 21.47
CA GLN A 87 -0.57 18.93 21.14
C GLN A 87 -0.50 20.00 20.06
N CYS A 88 -1.63 20.35 19.44
CA CYS A 88 -1.70 21.19 18.24
C CYS A 88 -0.78 20.67 17.11
N GLN A 89 -0.50 19.36 17.12
CA GLN A 89 0.40 18.65 16.21
C GLN A 89 -0.19 17.28 15.85
N PHE A 90 0.07 16.83 14.64
CA PHE A 90 -0.39 15.53 14.16
C PHE A 90 0.32 14.38 14.91
N PRO A 91 -0.30 13.20 15.03
CA PRO A 91 0.38 12.03 15.53
C PRO A 91 1.57 11.65 14.65
N ARG A 92 2.69 11.27 15.28
CA ARG A 92 3.87 10.77 14.54
C ARG A 92 3.56 9.44 13.85
N GLN A 93 3.03 8.48 14.60
CA GLN A 93 2.54 7.19 14.10
C GLN A 93 1.06 7.33 13.72
N MET A 94 0.66 6.88 12.53
CA MET A 94 -0.73 6.96 12.08
C MET A 94 -1.57 5.79 12.59
N LEU A 95 -0.94 4.64 12.83
CA LEU A 95 -1.55 3.49 13.44
C LEU A 95 -1.65 3.63 14.98
N ASP A 96 -2.84 3.37 15.54
CA ASP A 96 -3.01 3.14 16.97
C ASP A 96 -2.61 1.69 17.32
N ASN A 97 -1.78 1.52 18.36
CA ASN A 97 -1.40 0.20 18.90
C ASN A 97 -2.59 -0.69 19.28
N ASN A 98 -3.79 -0.13 19.50
CA ASN A 98 -5.01 -0.90 19.72
C ASN A 98 -5.36 -1.82 18.53
N LEU A 99 -4.90 -1.51 17.33
CA LEU A 99 -5.04 -2.36 16.13
C LEU A 99 -3.92 -3.42 15.98
N ALA A 100 -2.99 -3.53 16.94
CA ALA A 100 -1.95 -4.57 16.92
C ALA A 100 -2.52 -6.00 16.99
N ILE A 101 -3.77 -6.17 17.42
CA ILE A 101 -4.47 -7.46 17.36
C ILE A 101 -4.69 -7.89 15.90
N ASP A 102 -4.93 -6.96 14.98
CA ASP A 102 -5.23 -7.27 13.58
C ASP A 102 -3.99 -7.76 12.83
N ARG A 103 -2.78 -7.32 13.22
CA ARG A 103 -1.51 -7.90 12.75
C ARG A 103 -1.43 -9.40 13.03
N ARG A 104 -1.72 -9.82 14.27
CA ARG A 104 -1.71 -11.25 14.66
C ARG A 104 -2.75 -12.07 13.90
N LYS A 105 -3.93 -11.49 13.63
CA LYS A 105 -4.96 -12.14 12.82
C LYS A 105 -4.49 -12.32 11.39
N LEU A 106 -3.88 -11.29 10.78
CA LEU A 106 -3.37 -11.37 9.42
C LEU A 106 -2.23 -12.39 9.29
N SER A 107 -1.33 -12.45 10.27
CA SER A 107 -0.29 -13.47 10.38
C SER A 107 -0.87 -14.88 10.39
N TYR A 108 -1.86 -15.14 11.24
CA TYR A 108 -2.55 -16.44 11.24
C TYR A 108 -3.19 -16.76 9.88
N LEU A 109 -3.85 -15.79 9.25
CA LEU A 109 -4.49 -15.98 7.95
C LEU A 109 -3.49 -16.25 6.82
N SER A 110 -2.30 -15.65 6.88
CA SER A 110 -1.23 -15.85 5.90
C SER A 110 -0.76 -17.31 5.85
N GLY A 111 -0.74 -17.99 7.00
CA GLY A 111 -0.35 -19.40 7.11
C GLY A 111 -1.42 -20.42 6.72
N LEU A 112 -2.64 -19.97 6.38
CA LEU A 112 -3.69 -20.87 5.89
C LEU A 112 -3.46 -21.25 4.42
N PRO A 113 -4.06 -22.34 3.92
CA PRO A 113 -3.98 -22.69 2.50
C PRO A 113 -4.46 -21.54 1.60
N ASN A 114 -3.58 -21.07 0.71
CA ASN A 114 -3.76 -19.89 -0.17
C ASN A 114 -3.77 -18.53 0.56
N GLY A 115 -3.43 -18.47 1.85
CA GLY A 115 -3.42 -17.24 2.65
C GLY A 115 -2.49 -16.17 2.09
N GLU A 116 -1.22 -16.52 1.88
CA GLU A 116 -0.22 -15.66 1.25
C GLU A 116 -0.69 -15.10 -0.10
N SER A 117 -1.22 -15.97 -0.98
CA SER A 117 -1.73 -15.56 -2.29
C SER A 117 -2.88 -14.56 -2.19
N ILE A 118 -3.78 -14.72 -1.21
CA ILE A 118 -4.88 -13.78 -0.98
C ILE A 118 -4.37 -12.43 -0.44
N ILE A 119 -3.40 -12.45 0.47
CA ILE A 119 -2.76 -11.25 1.03
C ILE A 119 -2.02 -10.47 -0.07
N SER A 120 -1.22 -11.18 -0.87
CA SER A 120 -0.56 -10.59 -2.05
C SER A 120 -1.58 -10.05 -3.06
N GLN A 121 -2.63 -10.81 -3.37
CA GLN A 121 -3.70 -10.35 -4.27
C GLN A 121 -4.43 -9.10 -3.73
N ALA A 122 -4.63 -8.99 -2.42
CA ALA A 122 -5.27 -7.82 -1.80
C ALA A 122 -4.46 -6.53 -2.00
N LEU A 123 -3.14 -6.60 -1.85
CA LEU A 123 -2.24 -5.45 -2.03
C LEU A 123 -2.17 -4.97 -3.47
N ASN A 124 -2.34 -5.89 -4.40
CA ASN A 124 -2.11 -5.70 -5.83
C ASN A 124 -3.35 -5.24 -6.61
N GLU A 125 -4.54 -5.43 -6.04
CA GLU A 125 -5.85 -4.96 -6.53
C GLU A 125 -6.31 -5.45 -7.92
N THR A 126 -5.41 -6.03 -8.72
CA THR A 126 -5.67 -6.54 -10.06
C THR A 126 -5.15 -7.99 -10.22
N PRO A 127 -6.04 -8.97 -10.50
CA PRO A 127 -7.49 -8.87 -10.48
C PRO A 127 -8.03 -8.68 -9.05
N PRO A 128 -9.17 -7.98 -8.86
CA PRO A 128 -9.69 -7.69 -7.53
C PRO A 128 -10.15 -8.96 -6.80
N LEU A 129 -9.97 -8.96 -5.48
CA LEU A 129 -10.58 -9.98 -4.62
C LEU A 129 -12.09 -9.92 -4.78
N ASN A 130 -12.71 -11.09 -4.98
CA ASN A 130 -14.15 -11.18 -5.17
C ASN A 130 -14.73 -12.48 -4.62
N LEU A 131 -15.98 -12.42 -4.16
CA LEU A 131 -16.78 -13.54 -3.69
C LEU A 131 -18.20 -13.46 -4.25
N LYS A 132 -18.86 -14.62 -4.41
CA LYS A 132 -20.29 -14.65 -4.74
C LYS A 132 -21.16 -14.18 -3.56
N ARG A 133 -20.75 -14.50 -2.34
CA ARG A 133 -21.39 -14.13 -1.07
C ARG A 133 -20.36 -14.20 0.04
N LEU A 134 -20.58 -13.45 1.12
CA LEU A 134 -19.83 -13.65 2.36
C LEU A 134 -20.13 -15.02 2.96
N ALA A 135 -19.15 -15.62 3.63
CA ALA A 135 -19.41 -16.72 4.54
C ALA A 135 -20.32 -16.20 5.66
N LYS A 136 -21.39 -16.94 5.98
CA LYS A 136 -22.22 -16.60 7.13
C LYS A 136 -21.38 -16.81 8.39
N SER A 137 -21.59 -15.96 9.39
CA SER A 137 -21.10 -16.17 10.76
C SER A 137 -21.90 -17.29 11.42
N GLU A 138 -21.86 -18.50 10.85
CA GLU A 138 -22.28 -19.69 11.58
C GLU A 138 -21.15 -20.01 12.57
N GLY A 139 -21.51 -20.29 13.82
CA GLY A 139 -20.69 -20.04 15.02
C GLY A 139 -19.25 -20.56 15.00
N VAL A 140 -18.49 -20.16 16.03
CA VAL A 140 -17.03 -20.43 16.18
C VAL A 140 -16.64 -21.88 15.83
N ASP A 141 -17.47 -22.88 16.14
CA ASP A 141 -17.22 -24.29 15.84
C ASP A 141 -17.25 -24.63 14.33
N GLU A 142 -18.12 -24.03 13.54
CA GLU A 142 -18.08 -24.21 12.08
C GLU A 142 -16.93 -23.42 11.45
N MET A 143 -16.58 -22.24 11.99
CA MET A 143 -15.37 -21.52 11.54
C MET A 143 -14.07 -22.30 11.81
N LEU A 144 -14.01 -23.09 12.88
CA LEU A 144 -12.86 -23.94 13.22
C LEU A 144 -12.76 -25.18 12.32
N ASN A 145 -13.91 -25.73 11.89
CA ASN A 145 -14.02 -26.99 11.16
C ASN A 145 -14.29 -26.85 9.65
N ALA A 146 -14.73 -25.69 9.18
CA ALA A 146 -14.96 -25.41 7.77
C ALA A 146 -13.65 -25.44 6.98
N ALA A 147 -13.75 -25.76 5.69
CA ALA A 147 -12.65 -25.60 4.78
C ALA A 147 -12.19 -24.12 4.80
N LYS A 148 -11.01 -23.87 5.37
CA LYS A 148 -10.36 -22.56 5.49
C LYS A 148 -9.84 -22.04 4.15
N GLY A 149 -10.71 -22.04 3.14
CA GLY A 149 -10.43 -21.62 1.78
C GLY A 149 -10.67 -20.13 1.56
N LYS A 150 -10.58 -19.72 0.30
CA LYS A 150 -10.66 -18.31 -0.12
C LYS A 150 -11.86 -17.54 0.45
N THR A 151 -13.06 -18.13 0.45
CA THR A 151 -14.27 -17.48 0.98
C THR A 151 -14.14 -17.16 2.46
N PHE A 152 -13.62 -18.10 3.26
CA PHE A 152 -13.43 -17.91 4.69
C PHE A 152 -12.45 -16.76 4.98
N ILE A 153 -11.27 -16.78 4.34
CA ILE A 153 -10.22 -15.77 4.57
C ILE A 153 -10.73 -14.37 4.19
N ILE A 154 -11.32 -14.22 3.00
CA ILE A 154 -11.80 -12.91 2.54
C ILE A 154 -12.96 -12.41 3.41
N SER A 155 -13.92 -13.27 3.78
CA SER A 155 -15.02 -12.87 4.67
C SER A 155 -14.53 -12.47 6.06
N LEU A 156 -13.57 -13.21 6.62
CA LEU A 156 -13.00 -12.86 7.92
C LEU A 156 -12.23 -11.53 7.85
N LEU A 157 -11.41 -11.30 6.82
CA LEU A 157 -10.74 -10.01 6.62
C LEU A 157 -11.74 -8.85 6.50
N TYR A 158 -12.88 -9.06 5.84
CA TYR A 158 -13.97 -8.08 5.77
C TYR A 158 -14.60 -7.82 7.15
N TYR A 159 -14.98 -8.85 7.90
CA TYR A 159 -15.57 -8.70 9.24
C TYR A 159 -14.62 -8.06 10.25
N LEU A 160 -13.32 -8.20 10.03
CA LEU A 160 -12.28 -7.56 10.84
C LEU A 160 -12.02 -6.11 10.45
N GLY A 161 -12.64 -5.58 9.39
CA GLY A 161 -12.34 -4.24 8.88
C GLY A 161 -10.93 -4.12 8.29
N ILE A 162 -10.34 -5.24 7.86
CA ILE A 162 -9.05 -5.26 7.15
C ILE A 162 -9.31 -5.14 5.62
N LEU A 163 -10.44 -5.70 5.15
CA LEU A 163 -11.00 -5.45 3.83
C LEU A 163 -12.32 -4.68 3.92
N SER A 164 -12.67 -4.01 2.84
CA SER A 164 -13.89 -3.22 2.66
C SER A 164 -14.54 -3.55 1.31
N PHE A 165 -15.84 -3.32 1.14
CA PHE A 165 -16.49 -3.49 -0.16
C PHE A 165 -15.99 -2.47 -1.19
N ASN A 166 -15.92 -2.91 -2.46
CA ASN A 166 -15.57 -2.08 -3.62
C ASN A 166 -16.53 -2.34 -4.80
N GLY A 167 -17.83 -2.37 -4.47
CA GLY A 167 -18.90 -2.65 -5.42
C GLY A 167 -18.93 -4.10 -5.90
N LYS A 168 -19.45 -4.31 -7.12
CA LYS A 168 -19.67 -5.63 -7.71
C LYS A 168 -18.93 -5.78 -9.05
N THR A 169 -18.53 -7.01 -9.39
CA THR A 169 -18.04 -7.35 -10.74
C THR A 169 -19.20 -7.32 -11.76
N GLU A 170 -18.89 -7.40 -13.05
CA GLU A 170 -19.89 -7.53 -14.14
C GLU A 170 -20.85 -8.73 -13.95
N PHE A 171 -20.40 -9.78 -13.25
CA PHE A 171 -21.20 -10.97 -12.92
C PHE A 171 -21.91 -10.88 -11.54
N GLY A 172 -21.97 -9.70 -10.94
CA GLY A 172 -22.64 -9.48 -9.65
C GLY A 172 -21.90 -9.99 -8.41
N LYS A 173 -20.67 -10.53 -8.54
CA LYS A 173 -19.85 -10.91 -7.38
C LYS A 173 -19.41 -9.68 -6.58
N LEU A 174 -19.44 -9.78 -5.27
CA LEU A 174 -18.92 -8.76 -4.33
C LEU A 174 -17.42 -8.60 -4.54
N ARG A 175 -16.93 -7.36 -4.70
CA ARG A 175 -15.51 -7.03 -4.76
C ARG A 175 -15.04 -6.46 -3.42
N PHE A 176 -13.77 -6.72 -3.11
CA PHE A 176 -13.14 -6.28 -1.87
C PHE A 176 -11.86 -5.52 -2.18
N LYS A 177 -11.57 -4.50 -1.36
CA LYS A 177 -10.33 -3.72 -1.39
C LYS A 177 -9.77 -3.51 0.01
N ILE A 178 -8.49 -3.14 0.09
CA ILE A 178 -7.92 -2.55 1.30
C ILE A 178 -8.46 -1.10 1.40
N PRO A 179 -9.06 -0.69 2.52
CA PRO A 179 -9.78 0.58 2.61
C PRO A 179 -8.85 1.81 2.60
N ASN A 180 -7.71 1.73 3.28
CA ASN A 180 -6.79 2.85 3.48
C ASN A 180 -5.36 2.41 3.79
N LEU A 181 -4.47 3.39 3.98
CA LEU A 181 -3.05 3.17 4.24
C LEU A 181 -2.76 2.47 5.57
N VAL A 182 -3.57 2.67 6.61
CA VAL A 182 -3.38 1.95 7.87
C VAL A 182 -3.69 0.46 7.71
N ALA A 183 -4.78 0.12 7.02
CA ALA A 183 -5.05 -1.28 6.69
C ALA A 183 -3.97 -1.85 5.77
N ARG A 184 -3.51 -1.08 4.77
CA ARG A 184 -2.42 -1.48 3.86
C ARG A 184 -1.13 -1.81 4.60
N GLN A 185 -0.74 -0.99 5.58
CA GLN A 185 0.42 -1.23 6.43
C GLN A 185 0.40 -2.63 7.05
N LEU A 186 -0.76 -3.12 7.52
CA LEU A 186 -0.87 -4.45 8.10
C LEU A 186 -0.43 -5.55 7.11
N TYR A 187 -0.86 -5.44 5.84
CA TYR A 187 -0.46 -6.37 4.79
C TYR A 187 1.02 -6.27 4.46
N VAL A 188 1.52 -5.04 4.34
CA VAL A 188 2.92 -4.78 3.99
C VAL A 188 3.86 -5.34 5.06
N GLU A 189 3.57 -5.06 6.34
CA GLU A 189 4.32 -5.60 7.46
C GLU A 189 4.28 -7.14 7.48
N GLN A 190 3.11 -7.74 7.25
CA GLN A 190 2.99 -9.19 7.21
C GLN A 190 3.83 -9.82 6.09
N LEU A 191 3.88 -9.21 4.89
CA LEU A 191 4.74 -9.69 3.81
C LEU A 191 6.22 -9.46 4.14
N PHE A 192 6.57 -8.33 4.76
CA PHE A 192 7.93 -8.04 5.18
C PHE A 192 8.46 -9.10 6.17
N GLU A 193 7.65 -9.54 7.14
CA GLU A 193 8.04 -10.64 8.05
C GLU A 193 8.11 -12.00 7.34
N LEU A 194 7.24 -12.24 6.37
CA LEU A 194 7.19 -13.50 5.62
C LEU A 194 8.43 -13.67 4.73
N PHE A 195 8.80 -12.62 3.99
CA PHE A 195 9.91 -12.64 3.04
C PHE A 195 11.27 -12.33 3.67
N LEU A 196 11.30 -11.62 4.81
CA LEU A 196 12.53 -11.36 5.57
C LEU A 196 12.33 -11.76 7.04
N PRO A 197 12.34 -13.08 7.35
CA PRO A 197 12.02 -13.57 8.69
C PRO A 197 13.06 -13.16 9.74
N GLN A 198 14.30 -12.89 9.32
CA GLN A 198 15.38 -12.50 10.22
C GLN A 198 15.27 -11.02 10.59
N GLU A 199 15.22 -10.71 11.89
CA GLU A 199 15.18 -9.33 12.39
C GLU A 199 16.39 -8.51 11.93
N SER A 200 17.57 -9.13 11.81
CA SER A 200 18.78 -8.47 11.31
C SER A 200 18.66 -8.03 9.85
N GLU A 201 18.01 -8.84 8.99
CA GLU A 201 17.79 -8.48 7.59
C GLU A 201 16.76 -7.36 7.48
N ARG A 202 15.70 -7.40 8.29
CA ARG A 202 14.71 -6.31 8.37
C ARG A 202 15.33 -5.00 8.85
N SER A 203 16.17 -5.05 9.88
CA SER A 203 16.88 -3.88 10.41
C SER A 203 17.83 -3.29 9.37
N GLN A 204 18.53 -4.14 8.61
CA GLN A 204 19.39 -3.71 7.50
C GLN A 204 18.56 -3.03 6.41
N ALA A 205 17.45 -3.64 5.99
CA ALA A 205 16.56 -3.08 4.97
C ALA A 205 16.05 -1.69 5.36
N GLN A 206 15.67 -1.50 6.63
CA GLN A 206 15.23 -0.20 7.17
C GLN A 206 16.32 0.87 7.08
N LEU A 207 17.57 0.54 7.44
CA LEU A 207 18.69 1.49 7.32
C LEU A 207 18.98 1.88 5.88
N LEU A 208 18.88 0.92 4.95
CA LEU A 208 19.04 1.20 3.51
C LEU A 208 17.90 2.07 2.96
N ALA A 209 16.68 1.87 3.44
CA ALA A 209 15.54 2.72 3.09
C ALA A 209 15.70 4.15 3.64
N GLU A 210 16.17 4.31 4.88
CA GLU A 210 16.45 5.63 5.46
C GLU A 210 17.51 6.41 4.67
N ASP A 211 18.58 5.74 4.23
CA ASP A 211 19.60 6.35 3.36
C ASP A 211 19.00 6.75 2.00
N PHE A 212 18.22 5.85 1.38
CA PHE A 212 17.52 6.13 0.13
C PHE A 212 16.62 7.36 0.23
N TYR A 213 15.87 7.54 1.32
CA TYR A 213 15.01 8.72 1.51
C TYR A 213 15.80 10.04 1.49
N GLN A 214 17.08 10.00 1.90
CA GLN A 214 17.96 11.16 1.98
C GLN A 214 18.77 11.40 0.71
N THR A 215 19.14 10.35 -0.03
CA THR A 215 20.07 10.42 -1.17
C THR A 215 19.38 10.24 -2.53
N GLY A 216 18.27 9.50 -2.52
CA GLY A 216 17.63 8.97 -3.72
C GLY A 216 18.49 7.96 -4.48
N ASP A 217 19.54 7.41 -3.85
CA ASP A 217 20.35 6.32 -4.40
C ASP A 217 19.67 4.98 -4.08
N LEU A 218 19.11 4.33 -5.11
CA LEU A 218 18.43 3.05 -4.94
C LEU A 218 19.40 1.85 -5.01
N GLN A 219 20.65 2.06 -5.40
CA GLN A 219 21.58 0.95 -5.64
C GLN A 219 21.78 0.03 -4.42
N PRO A 220 22.03 0.56 -3.20
CA PRO A 220 22.21 -0.29 -2.02
C PRO A 220 20.97 -1.15 -1.71
N LEU A 221 19.78 -0.63 -2.00
CA LEU A 221 18.53 -1.38 -1.87
C LEU A 221 18.41 -2.43 -2.97
N CYS A 222 18.69 -2.11 -4.24
CA CYS A 222 18.70 -3.09 -5.33
C CYS A 222 19.61 -4.28 -5.00
N ASP A 223 20.84 -4.02 -4.53
CA ASP A 223 21.79 -5.06 -4.13
C ASP A 223 21.23 -5.93 -2.99
N PHE A 224 20.60 -5.32 -1.99
CA PHE A 224 19.94 -6.05 -0.91
C PHE A 224 18.78 -6.92 -1.42
N MET A 225 17.96 -6.39 -2.33
CA MET A 225 16.84 -7.13 -2.91
C MET A 225 17.33 -8.38 -3.67
N GLU A 226 18.38 -8.25 -4.50
CA GLU A 226 18.99 -9.36 -5.24
C GLU A 226 19.60 -10.45 -4.33
N GLN A 227 20.22 -10.02 -3.22
CA GLN A 227 20.97 -10.91 -2.34
C GLN A 227 20.10 -11.59 -1.28
N ARG A 228 19.02 -10.95 -0.86
CA ARG A 228 18.20 -11.39 0.29
C ARG A 228 16.77 -11.64 -0.11
N TYR A 229 16.06 -10.59 -0.53
CA TYR A 229 14.62 -10.64 -0.74
C TYR A 229 14.25 -11.62 -1.86
N PHE A 230 14.91 -11.50 -3.02
CA PHE A 230 14.57 -12.29 -4.20
C PHE A 230 15.09 -13.73 -4.13
N ARG A 231 15.99 -14.05 -3.21
CA ARG A 231 16.49 -15.42 -2.99
C ARG A 231 15.48 -16.35 -2.35
N VAL A 232 14.42 -15.80 -1.76
CA VAL A 232 13.31 -16.58 -1.21
C VAL A 232 12.43 -17.17 -2.31
N PHE A 233 12.41 -16.56 -3.51
CA PHE A 233 11.65 -17.06 -4.63
C PHE A 233 12.38 -18.24 -5.29
N ASP A 234 11.65 -19.35 -5.47
CA ASP A 234 12.13 -20.55 -6.14
C ASP A 234 11.81 -20.51 -7.65
N ASN A 235 12.34 -21.47 -8.42
CA ASN A 235 12.03 -21.62 -9.86
C ASN A 235 10.53 -21.72 -10.18
N ARG A 236 9.69 -22.13 -9.22
CA ARG A 236 8.23 -22.18 -9.40
C ARG A 236 7.62 -20.78 -9.47
N ASP A 237 8.19 -19.82 -8.75
CA ASP A 237 7.68 -18.46 -8.65
C ASP A 237 7.96 -17.63 -9.92
N TYR A 238 8.92 -18.08 -10.76
CA TYR A 238 9.13 -17.51 -12.10
C TYR A 238 7.90 -17.63 -13.01
N THR A 239 7.02 -18.61 -12.77
CA THR A 239 5.78 -18.74 -13.55
C THR A 239 4.78 -17.63 -13.24
N SER A 240 4.84 -17.08 -12.03
CA SER A 240 4.05 -15.93 -11.57
C SER A 240 4.81 -14.59 -11.59
N ALA A 241 6.10 -14.61 -11.91
CA ALA A 241 6.95 -13.42 -11.88
C ALA A 241 6.55 -12.40 -12.96
N ASN A 242 6.34 -11.17 -12.50
CA ASN A 242 5.91 -10.01 -13.29
C ASN A 242 6.23 -8.71 -12.52
N GLU A 243 5.90 -7.56 -13.12
CA GLU A 243 6.09 -6.22 -12.55
C GLU A 243 5.47 -6.09 -11.15
N LEU A 244 4.33 -6.75 -10.94
CA LEU A 244 3.58 -6.71 -9.69
C LEU A 244 4.34 -7.34 -8.51
N VAL A 245 5.07 -8.43 -8.74
CA VAL A 245 5.91 -9.06 -7.71
C VAL A 245 7.04 -8.11 -7.30
N ILE A 246 7.68 -7.47 -8.29
CA ILE A 246 8.77 -6.52 -8.04
C ILE A 246 8.26 -5.30 -7.28
N LYS A 247 7.16 -4.70 -7.73
CA LYS A 247 6.46 -3.62 -7.05
C LYS A 247 6.12 -3.98 -5.60
N THR A 248 5.55 -5.16 -5.36
CA THR A 248 5.22 -5.64 -4.01
C THR A 248 6.47 -5.73 -3.14
N ALA A 249 7.56 -6.29 -3.69
CA ALA A 249 8.81 -6.45 -2.97
C ALA A 249 9.41 -5.10 -2.55
N PHE A 250 9.51 -4.15 -3.48
CA PHE A 250 10.00 -2.80 -3.17
C PHE A 250 9.06 -2.05 -2.21
N LEU A 251 7.75 -2.17 -2.37
CA LEU A 251 6.78 -1.61 -1.42
C LEU A 251 7.06 -2.11 0.00
N THR A 252 7.32 -3.41 0.20
CA THR A 252 7.57 -3.95 1.55
C THR A 252 8.82 -3.41 2.22
N VAL A 253 9.87 -3.13 1.45
CA VAL A 253 11.13 -2.62 1.99
C VAL A 253 11.10 -1.09 2.17
N LEU A 254 10.39 -0.38 1.30
CA LEU A 254 10.33 1.08 1.30
C LEU A 254 9.19 1.66 2.15
N PHE A 255 8.27 0.84 2.68
CA PHE A 255 7.07 1.34 3.36
C PHE A 255 7.39 2.06 4.67
N ASP A 256 7.06 3.36 4.75
CA ASP A 256 7.18 4.18 5.95
C ASP A 256 6.02 5.20 6.05
N ASP A 257 5.08 4.93 6.96
CA ASP A 257 3.91 5.79 7.23
C ASP A 257 4.21 6.96 8.20
N VAL A 258 5.42 6.99 8.75
CA VAL A 258 5.87 8.06 9.65
C VAL A 258 6.23 9.29 8.84
N PHE A 259 6.93 9.11 7.71
CA PHE A 259 7.37 10.19 6.84
C PHE A 259 6.49 10.36 5.61
N TYR A 260 5.95 9.28 5.05
CA TYR A 260 5.33 9.29 3.74
C TYR A 260 3.83 8.94 3.76
N VAL A 261 3.10 9.56 2.84
CA VAL A 261 1.83 9.06 2.33
C VAL A 261 2.19 8.20 1.11
N MET A 262 2.19 6.89 1.30
CA MET A 262 2.59 5.94 0.25
C MET A 262 1.37 5.35 -0.41
N ASP A 263 1.15 5.71 -1.67
CA ASP A 263 -0.04 5.30 -2.41
C ASP A 263 0.34 4.59 -3.71
N SER A 264 -0.46 3.60 -4.06
CA SER A 264 -0.40 2.87 -5.33
C SER A 264 -1.55 3.23 -6.27
N GLU A 265 -2.53 4.06 -5.85
CA GLU A 265 -3.66 4.48 -6.68
C GLU A 265 -4.20 5.88 -6.31
N PHE A 266 -4.05 6.87 -7.19
CA PHE A 266 -4.90 8.08 -7.15
C PHE A 266 -6.08 7.94 -8.12
N PRO A 267 -7.33 8.21 -7.70
CA PRO A 267 -8.49 8.12 -8.57
C PRO A 267 -8.58 9.35 -9.49
N LEU A 268 -7.72 9.41 -10.50
CA LEU A 268 -7.91 10.19 -11.73
C LEU A 268 -7.22 9.43 -12.88
N GLU A 269 -8.04 8.80 -13.72
CA GLU A 269 -7.70 8.45 -15.11
C GLU A 269 -6.81 7.22 -15.42
N ARG A 270 -7.00 6.10 -14.72
CA ARG A 270 -6.75 4.71 -15.21
C ARG A 270 -5.32 4.37 -15.70
N ARG A 271 -4.30 5.19 -15.42
CA ARG A 271 -2.88 4.83 -15.52
C ARG A 271 -2.21 5.33 -14.25
N TYR A 272 -1.48 4.45 -13.58
CA TYR A 272 -0.98 4.66 -12.22
C TYR A 272 0.53 4.54 -12.19
N ALA A 273 1.20 5.48 -11.51
CA ALA A 273 2.57 5.25 -11.09
C ALA A 273 2.60 4.05 -10.16
N ASP A 274 3.60 3.18 -10.29
CA ASP A 274 3.59 1.97 -9.49
C ASP A 274 3.71 2.23 -7.99
N LEU A 275 4.61 3.12 -7.58
CA LEU A 275 4.77 3.50 -6.18
C LEU A 275 5.03 5.00 -6.05
N THR A 276 4.19 5.67 -5.27
CA THR A 276 4.41 7.08 -4.89
C THR A 276 4.77 7.17 -3.42
N MET A 277 5.76 8.00 -3.11
CA MET A 277 6.19 8.31 -1.75
C MET A 277 6.19 9.81 -1.58
N ILE A 278 5.07 10.36 -1.09
CA ILE A 278 4.92 11.81 -0.90
C ILE A 278 5.04 12.13 0.58
N MET A 279 6.01 12.96 0.95
CA MET A 279 6.22 13.32 2.34
C MET A 279 4.96 13.96 2.92
N ARG A 280 4.60 13.53 4.13
CA ARG A 280 3.50 14.10 4.89
C ARG A 280 3.73 15.59 5.13
N PRO A 281 2.69 16.43 5.07
CA PRO A 281 2.84 17.89 5.24
C PRO A 281 3.55 18.29 6.55
N ASP A 282 3.34 17.55 7.64
CA ASP A 282 3.97 17.80 8.94
C ASP A 282 5.42 17.34 9.06
N GLN A 283 5.93 16.57 8.09
CA GLN A 283 7.28 16.01 8.09
C GLN A 283 8.23 16.75 7.13
N ARG A 284 7.73 17.72 6.36
CA ARG A 284 8.50 18.54 5.40
C ARG A 284 9.68 19.35 6.00
N LYS A 285 9.82 19.35 7.33
CA LYS A 285 10.99 19.90 8.04
C LYS A 285 12.26 19.07 7.85
N TYR A 286 12.14 17.80 7.48
CA TYR A 286 13.28 16.94 7.20
C TYR A 286 13.68 17.06 5.72
N PRO A 287 14.99 17.05 5.41
CA PRO A 287 15.48 17.20 4.04
C PRO A 287 15.41 15.85 3.29
N LEU A 288 14.25 15.22 3.26
CA LEU A 288 14.03 13.99 2.48
C LEU A 288 13.47 14.34 1.08
N TYR A 289 13.55 13.39 0.16
CA TYR A 289 12.99 13.50 -1.18
C TYR A 289 11.56 12.94 -1.24
N ASP A 290 10.76 13.44 -2.18
CA ASP A 290 9.55 12.75 -2.67
C ASP A 290 9.94 11.81 -3.80
N PHE A 291 9.23 10.69 -3.97
CA PHE A 291 9.55 9.71 -5.01
C PHE A 291 8.35 9.27 -5.83
N ILE A 292 8.60 9.04 -7.13
CA ILE A 292 7.78 8.20 -7.99
C ILE A 292 8.67 7.09 -8.52
N LEU A 293 8.27 5.84 -8.29
CA LEU A 293 8.94 4.67 -8.82
C LEU A 293 8.00 3.98 -9.82
N GLU A 294 8.56 3.60 -10.97
CA GLU A 294 7.89 2.81 -11.99
C GLU A 294 8.69 1.52 -12.21
N PHE A 295 8.02 0.36 -12.09
CA PHE A 295 8.67 -0.93 -12.16
C PHE A 295 8.39 -1.62 -13.49
N LYS A 296 9.44 -2.17 -14.09
CA LYS A 296 9.35 -3.06 -15.25
C LYS A 296 9.98 -4.40 -14.91
N TYR A 297 9.52 -5.43 -15.62
CA TYR A 297 10.01 -6.78 -15.44
C TYR A 297 10.27 -7.41 -16.80
N LEU A 298 11.44 -8.02 -16.94
CA LEU A 298 11.85 -8.79 -18.10
C LEU A 298 12.13 -10.23 -17.68
N LYS A 299 11.54 -11.19 -18.39
CA LYS A 299 11.92 -12.59 -18.26
C LYS A 299 13.31 -12.80 -18.85
N LEU A 300 14.02 -13.79 -18.32
CA LEU A 300 15.30 -14.27 -18.86
C LEU A 300 15.23 -14.60 -20.37
N SER A 301 14.10 -15.16 -20.83
CA SER A 301 13.87 -15.44 -22.25
C SER A 301 13.77 -14.20 -23.14
N GLU A 302 13.36 -13.05 -22.59
CA GLU A 302 13.23 -11.79 -23.33
C GLU A 302 14.59 -11.11 -23.53
N VAL A 303 15.53 -11.34 -22.61
CA VAL A 303 16.93 -10.89 -22.75
C VAL A 303 17.83 -11.92 -23.44
N GLY A 304 17.31 -13.13 -23.70
CA GLY A 304 18.06 -14.21 -24.38
C GLY A 304 19.22 -14.79 -23.56
N LEU A 305 19.21 -14.60 -22.24
CA LEU A 305 20.25 -15.05 -21.31
C LEU A 305 19.67 -15.97 -20.25
N ASN A 306 20.50 -16.83 -19.68
CA ASN A 306 20.13 -17.61 -18.49
C ASN A 306 20.50 -16.85 -17.19
N GLY A 307 19.98 -17.31 -16.06
CA GLY A 307 20.16 -16.61 -14.78
C GLY A 307 21.61 -16.53 -14.30
N ALA A 308 22.49 -17.47 -14.67
CA ALA A 308 23.91 -17.37 -14.32
C ALA A 308 24.59 -16.27 -15.13
N GLU A 309 24.32 -16.20 -16.44
CA GLU A 309 24.85 -15.16 -17.33
C GLU A 309 24.39 -13.76 -16.90
N VAL A 310 23.12 -13.61 -16.50
CA VAL A 310 22.58 -12.32 -16.01
C VAL A 310 23.28 -11.89 -14.72
N ARG A 311 23.57 -12.81 -13.79
CA ARG A 311 24.24 -12.51 -12.52
C ARG A 311 25.69 -12.04 -12.71
N GLU A 312 26.38 -12.51 -13.73
CA GLU A 312 27.80 -12.17 -13.99
C GLU A 312 27.99 -10.82 -14.67
N LYS A 313 26.93 -10.26 -15.29
CA LYS A 313 27.01 -8.98 -16.00
C LYS A 313 27.19 -7.79 -15.07
N SER A 314 27.86 -6.73 -15.52
CA SER A 314 27.82 -5.45 -14.81
C SER A 314 26.47 -4.74 -14.98
N ILE A 315 26.21 -3.70 -14.18
CA ILE A 315 25.00 -2.89 -14.34
C ILE A 315 25.00 -2.23 -15.73
N GLU A 316 26.15 -1.71 -16.17
CA GLU A 316 26.31 -1.07 -17.48
C GLU A 316 26.04 -2.05 -18.62
N GLU A 317 26.51 -3.29 -18.50
CA GLU A 317 26.25 -4.34 -19.49
C GLU A 317 24.77 -4.74 -19.56
N LEU A 318 24.06 -4.73 -18.42
CA LEU A 318 22.63 -5.00 -18.37
C LEU A 318 21.82 -3.83 -18.94
N MET A 319 22.19 -2.59 -18.60
CA MET A 319 21.55 -1.40 -19.13
C MET A 319 21.70 -1.27 -20.65
N ALA A 320 22.81 -1.76 -21.22
CA ALA A 320 23.04 -1.79 -22.67
C ALA A 320 22.29 -2.90 -23.43
N LEU A 321 21.53 -3.76 -22.73
CA LEU A 321 20.68 -4.75 -23.41
C LEU A 321 19.48 -4.03 -24.02
N SER A 322 19.24 -4.20 -25.32
CA SER A 322 18.12 -3.54 -26.03
C SER A 322 16.76 -3.73 -25.35
N ALA A 323 16.46 -4.91 -24.80
CA ALA A 323 15.21 -5.14 -24.08
C ALA A 323 15.11 -4.32 -22.77
N VAL A 324 16.23 -4.09 -22.09
CA VAL A 324 16.31 -3.26 -20.88
C VAL A 324 16.18 -1.78 -21.25
N GLU A 325 16.90 -1.32 -22.28
CA GLU A 325 16.78 0.05 -22.80
C GLU A 325 15.34 0.39 -23.19
N ASP A 326 14.66 -0.51 -23.90
CA ASP A 326 13.26 -0.33 -24.29
C ASP A 326 12.33 -0.16 -23.07
N LYS A 327 12.56 -0.93 -22.01
CA LYS A 327 11.78 -0.84 -20.76
C LYS A 327 12.07 0.41 -19.95
N LEU A 328 13.34 0.82 -19.88
CA LEU A 328 13.73 2.09 -19.27
C LEU A 328 13.08 3.26 -20.00
N ALA A 329 13.08 3.27 -21.34
CA ALA A 329 12.44 4.31 -22.15
C ALA A 329 10.90 4.29 -22.04
N GLU A 330 10.27 3.12 -21.89
CA GLU A 330 8.83 3.01 -21.61
C GLU A 330 8.47 3.65 -20.27
N SER A 331 9.22 3.28 -19.23
CA SER A 331 9.06 3.75 -17.86
C SER A 331 9.33 5.25 -17.73
N GLU A 332 10.35 5.78 -18.41
CA GLU A 332 10.65 7.21 -18.47
C GLU A 332 9.46 8.02 -18.97
N LYS A 333 8.84 7.60 -20.09
CA LYS A 333 7.65 8.28 -20.64
C LYS A 333 6.48 8.27 -19.65
N GLN A 334 6.28 7.17 -18.92
CA GLN A 334 5.23 7.05 -17.91
C GLN A 334 5.51 7.97 -16.72
N LEU A 335 6.73 7.98 -16.20
CA LEU A 335 7.14 8.84 -15.08
C LEU A 335 6.95 10.32 -15.38
N LEU A 336 7.32 10.78 -16.58
CA LEU A 336 7.14 12.18 -17.01
C LEU A 336 5.65 12.56 -17.16
N ASP A 337 4.81 11.65 -17.65
CA ASP A 337 3.35 11.86 -17.68
C ASP A 337 2.78 11.98 -16.25
N TYR A 338 3.25 11.14 -15.32
CA TYR A 338 2.81 11.18 -13.92
C TYR A 338 3.26 12.44 -13.20
N GLN A 339 4.49 12.90 -13.40
CA GLN A 339 4.98 14.14 -12.83
C GLN A 339 4.04 15.31 -13.18
N THR A 340 3.69 15.45 -14.46
CA THR A 340 2.81 16.54 -14.94
C THR A 340 1.45 16.54 -14.23
N ARG A 341 0.89 15.34 -13.99
CA ARG A 341 -0.39 15.17 -13.27
C ARG A 341 -0.27 15.49 -11.78
N LEU A 342 0.84 15.09 -11.15
CA LEU A 342 1.09 15.34 -9.74
C LEU A 342 1.35 16.82 -9.46
N GLU A 343 2.10 17.51 -10.31
CA GLU A 343 2.29 18.96 -10.24
C GLU A 343 0.96 19.71 -10.35
N SER A 344 0.03 19.23 -11.19
CA SER A 344 -1.32 19.81 -11.28
C SER A 344 -2.12 19.69 -9.98
N LYS A 345 -1.82 18.70 -9.14
CA LYS A 345 -2.57 18.40 -7.91
C LYS A 345 -1.92 18.98 -6.65
N TYR A 346 -0.62 18.79 -6.51
CA TYR A 346 0.14 19.22 -5.34
C TYR A 346 0.76 20.61 -5.55
N GLY A 347 0.78 21.14 -6.78
CA GLY A 347 1.42 22.41 -7.10
C GLY A 347 2.87 22.44 -6.66
N ASP A 348 3.32 23.60 -6.19
CA ASP A 348 4.68 23.84 -5.69
C ASP A 348 5.01 23.10 -4.37
N SER A 349 4.07 22.31 -3.82
CA SER A 349 4.31 21.57 -2.56
C SER A 349 5.15 20.29 -2.72
N LEU A 350 5.33 19.81 -3.96
CA LEU A 350 6.26 18.73 -4.28
C LEU A 350 7.69 19.26 -4.29
N LEU A 351 8.29 19.31 -3.11
CA LEU A 351 9.68 19.71 -2.96
C LEU A 351 10.58 18.51 -3.16
N ARG A 352 11.55 18.63 -4.07
CA ARG A 352 12.60 17.62 -4.30
C ARG A 352 12.00 16.27 -4.73
N LEU A 353 11.21 16.27 -5.80
CA LEU A 353 10.73 15.05 -6.42
C LEU A 353 11.86 14.31 -7.13
N GLN A 354 11.91 12.99 -7.01
CA GLN A 354 12.79 12.10 -7.76
C GLN A 354 11.94 11.10 -8.53
N LEU A 355 12.17 11.01 -9.84
CA LEU A 355 11.55 10.02 -10.71
C LEU A 355 12.53 8.88 -10.91
N ILE A 356 12.12 7.65 -10.62
CA ILE A 356 13.01 6.48 -10.65
C ILE A 356 12.36 5.38 -11.48
N SER A 357 13.08 4.95 -12.52
CA SER A 357 12.74 3.76 -13.28
C SER A 357 13.50 2.57 -12.71
N VAL A 358 12.82 1.44 -12.51
CA VAL A 358 13.40 0.20 -12.01
C VAL A 358 13.05 -0.93 -12.95
N VAL A 359 14.05 -1.66 -13.45
CA VAL A 359 13.85 -2.81 -14.33
C VAL A 359 14.49 -4.04 -13.70
N ALA A 360 13.65 -5.03 -13.36
CA ALA A 360 14.11 -6.34 -12.92
C ALA A 360 14.29 -7.27 -14.12
N VAL A 361 15.46 -7.91 -14.22
CA VAL A 361 15.76 -8.96 -15.19
C VAL A 361 15.70 -10.30 -14.46
N GLY A 362 14.54 -10.95 -14.55
CA GLY A 362 14.19 -12.07 -13.68
C GLY A 362 14.18 -11.66 -12.21
N PHE A 363 14.57 -12.60 -11.33
CA PHE A 363 14.88 -12.32 -9.92
C PHE A 363 16.39 -12.21 -9.69
N GLU A 364 17.16 -12.24 -10.77
CA GLU A 364 18.61 -12.26 -10.72
C GLU A 364 19.22 -10.90 -10.47
N ARG A 365 18.74 -9.88 -11.19
CA ARG A 365 19.33 -8.54 -11.23
C ARG A 365 18.28 -7.47 -11.37
N VAL A 366 18.54 -6.32 -10.75
CA VAL A 366 17.74 -5.10 -10.87
C VAL A 366 18.66 -3.99 -11.33
N VAL A 367 18.23 -3.28 -12.38
CA VAL A 367 18.85 -2.03 -12.79
C VAL A 367 17.86 -0.90 -12.55
N TRP A 368 18.38 0.30 -12.34
CA TRP A 368 17.55 1.48 -12.11
C TRP A 368 18.23 2.72 -12.68
N GLN A 369 17.43 3.75 -12.93
CA GLN A 369 17.95 5.07 -13.28
C GLN A 369 17.04 6.18 -12.77
N LYS A 370 17.64 7.34 -12.49
CA LYS A 370 16.89 8.57 -12.27
C LYS A 370 16.45 9.14 -13.61
N VAL A 371 15.19 9.57 -13.68
CA VAL A 371 14.62 10.24 -14.84
C VAL A 371 14.62 11.74 -14.56
N TYR A 372 15.17 12.50 -15.50
CA TYR A 372 15.25 13.95 -15.41
C TYR A 372 14.48 14.58 -16.56
N LEU A 373 13.91 15.75 -16.33
CA LEU A 373 13.45 16.60 -17.43
C LEU A 373 14.69 17.14 -18.15
N ASN A 374 14.65 17.22 -19.49
CA ASN A 374 15.69 17.82 -20.32
C ASN A 374 16.04 19.30 -19.99
N HIS A 375 15.45 19.89 -18.95
CA HIS A 375 15.79 21.22 -18.44
C HIS A 375 16.83 21.23 -17.32
N ASP A 376 17.15 20.08 -16.69
CA ASP A 376 18.13 20.02 -15.58
C ASP A 376 19.58 19.74 -16.01
N LEU A 377 19.82 19.48 -17.30
CA LEU A 377 21.17 19.25 -17.86
C LEU A 377 22.02 20.53 -18.03
N ASN A 378 21.54 21.69 -17.56
CA ASN A 378 22.20 22.99 -17.77
C ASN A 378 22.55 23.74 -16.47
N ILE A 379 22.71 23.03 -15.35
CA ILE A 379 23.29 23.62 -14.14
C ILE A 379 24.33 22.65 -13.56
N GLU A 380 25.52 22.66 -14.17
CA GLU A 380 26.77 22.31 -13.48
C GLU A 380 27.38 23.55 -12.81
#